data_AF-A0A1W1WUB9-F1
#
_entry.id   AF-A0A1W1WUB9-F1
#
_cell.length_a   1.000
_cell.length_b   1.000
_cell.length_c   1.000
_cell.angle_alpha   90.00
_cell.angle_beta   90.00
_cell.angle_gamma   90.00
#
_symmetry.space_group_name_H-M   'P 1'
#
loop_
_entity.id
_entity.type
_entity.pdbx_description
1 polymer ?
#
loop_
_entity_poly.entity_id
_entity_poly.type
_entity_poly.pdbx_seq_one_letter_code
_entity_poly.pdbx_strand_id
1 'polypeptide(L)'
;MSEEKKELYAIPLEEREIEVDDDGIKDIEEHNKKYGDPETIKKEIIKYLKTIYDPEIPVNIYDLGLIYDLKLIRREDGWKAIITMTLTSVVCPVGESIVELVKNIANKIDGLAEVEVNLVFDPPWDRSRISDEAKLVLGMM
;
A
#
# COMPACT_ATOMS: atom_id res chain seq x y z
N MET A 1 19.07 -2.54 5.98
CA MET A 1 17.93 -2.07 6.79
C MET A 1 17.95 -2.71 8.20
N SER A 2 17.46 -2.07 9.28
CA SER A 2 17.46 -2.66 10.64
C SER A 2 16.45 -3.82 10.77
N GLU A 3 16.66 -4.75 11.70
CA GLU A 3 15.74 -5.86 11.95
C GLU A 3 14.32 -5.38 12.33
N GLU A 4 14.24 -4.25 13.03
CA GLU A 4 12.97 -3.61 13.42
C GLU A 4 12.05 -3.33 12.22
N LYS A 5 12.60 -2.92 11.07
CA LYS A 5 11.80 -2.69 9.86
C LYS A 5 11.30 -3.99 9.23
N LYS A 6 12.03 -5.09 9.37
CA LYS A 6 11.58 -6.40 8.86
C LYS A 6 10.39 -6.92 9.68
N GLU A 7 10.46 -6.76 10.99
CA GLU A 7 9.36 -7.12 11.91
C GLU A 7 8.15 -6.23 11.66
N LEU A 8 8.35 -4.91 11.54
CA LEU A 8 7.27 -3.99 11.18
C LEU A 8 6.59 -4.40 9.87
N TYR A 9 7.37 -4.73 8.84
CA TYR A 9 6.85 -5.12 7.52
C TYR A 9 6.11 -6.47 7.51
N ALA A 10 6.22 -7.28 8.56
CA ALA A 10 5.49 -8.55 8.67
C ALA A 10 4.07 -8.38 9.24
N ILE A 11 3.78 -7.23 9.86
CA ILE A 11 2.45 -6.93 10.40
C ILE A 11 1.54 -6.51 9.23
N PRO A 12 0.32 -7.03 9.06
CA PRO A 12 -0.59 -6.55 8.02
C PRO A 12 -0.85 -5.04 8.14
N LEU A 13 -0.89 -4.30 7.02
CA LEU A 13 -1.10 -2.83 7.06
C LEU A 13 -2.40 -2.46 7.78
N GLU A 14 -3.43 -3.29 7.68
CA GLU A 14 -4.71 -3.13 8.40
C GLU A 14 -4.51 -3.01 9.91
N GLU A 15 -3.51 -3.69 10.48
CA GLU A 15 -3.23 -3.72 11.91
C GLU A 15 -2.22 -2.64 12.36
N ARG A 16 -1.57 -1.94 11.42
CA ARG A 16 -0.59 -0.89 11.75
C ARG A 16 -1.26 0.45 11.97
N GLU A 17 -0.71 1.25 12.90
CA GLU A 17 -1.08 2.67 12.98
C GLU A 17 -0.63 3.38 11.69
N ILE A 18 -1.52 4.18 11.11
CA ILE A 18 -1.18 4.93 9.90
C ILE A 18 -0.37 6.17 10.24
N GLU A 19 0.78 6.31 9.58
CA GLU A 19 1.58 7.52 9.66
C GLU A 19 0.89 8.61 8.84
N VAL A 20 0.59 9.74 9.48
CA VAL A 20 -0.05 10.88 8.85
C VAL A 20 0.79 12.13 9.01
N ASP A 21 1.13 12.77 7.90
CA ASP A 21 1.70 14.12 7.84
C ASP A 21 0.60 15.13 7.51
N ASP A 22 0.67 16.33 8.08
CA ASP A 22 -0.32 17.39 7.94
C ASP A 22 0.00 18.39 6.83
N ASP A 23 1.22 18.41 6.26
CA ASP A 23 1.68 19.38 5.23
C ASP A 23 1.23 20.84 5.50
N GLY A 24 1.26 21.25 6.78
CA GLY A 24 0.86 22.59 7.20
C GLY A 24 -0.65 22.88 7.27
N ILE A 25 -1.50 21.87 7.06
CA ILE A 25 -2.95 21.96 7.27
C ILE A 25 -3.26 22.25 8.74
N LYS A 26 -3.97 23.36 8.98
CA LYS A 26 -4.31 23.83 10.33
C LYS A 26 -5.67 23.33 10.82
N ASP A 27 -6.60 23.10 9.90
CA ASP A 27 -7.95 22.63 10.22
C ASP A 27 -8.13 21.18 9.75
N ILE A 28 -7.70 20.26 10.62
CA ILE A 28 -7.77 18.82 10.37
C ILE A 28 -9.24 18.34 10.36
N GLU A 29 -10.11 18.98 11.14
CA GLU A 29 -11.51 18.57 11.25
C GLU A 29 -12.28 18.89 9.96
N GLU A 30 -12.12 20.11 9.44
CA GLU A 30 -12.70 20.50 8.15
C GLU A 30 -12.13 19.64 7.00
N HIS A 31 -10.82 19.41 7.00
CA HIS A 31 -10.17 18.55 6.00
C HIS A 31 -10.77 17.13 6.01
N ASN A 32 -10.83 16.47 7.17
CA ASN A 32 -11.35 15.12 7.27
C ASN A 32 -12.85 15.05 6.94
N LYS A 33 -13.61 16.11 7.23
CA LYS A 33 -15.02 16.21 6.83
C LYS A 33 -15.18 16.30 5.32
N LYS A 34 -14.25 16.95 4.63
CA LYS A 34 -14.29 17.15 3.18
C LYS A 34 -13.74 15.96 2.40
N TYR A 35 -12.65 15.35 2.87
CA TYR A 35 -11.89 14.34 2.14
C TYR A 35 -11.82 12.98 2.82
N GLY A 36 -12.54 12.79 3.93
CA GLY A 36 -12.50 11.57 4.74
C GLY A 36 -11.38 11.58 5.77
N ASP A 37 -11.58 10.81 6.84
CA ASP A 37 -10.56 10.59 7.86
C ASP A 37 -9.47 9.60 7.36
N PRO A 38 -8.26 9.60 7.97
CA PRO A 38 -7.15 8.79 7.50
C PRO A 38 -7.45 7.29 7.49
N GLU A 39 -8.20 6.79 8.47
CA GLU A 39 -8.50 5.36 8.58
C GLU A 39 -9.49 4.91 7.49
N THR A 40 -10.44 5.76 7.13
CA THR A 40 -11.32 5.53 5.99
C THR A 40 -10.53 5.48 4.68
N ILE A 41 -9.62 6.44 4.45
CA ILE A 41 -8.78 6.47 3.24
C ILE A 41 -7.84 5.27 3.18
N LYS A 42 -7.21 4.91 4.30
CA LYS A 42 -6.40 3.70 4.43
C LYS A 42 -7.16 2.44 4.01
N LYS A 43 -8.37 2.25 4.54
CA LYS A 43 -9.19 1.07 4.24
C LYS A 43 -9.56 0.99 2.77
N GLU A 44 -9.94 2.11 2.14
CA GLU A 44 -10.23 2.13 0.71
C GLU A 44 -8.97 1.84 -0.12
N ILE A 45 -7.80 2.40 0.24
CA ILE A 45 -6.54 2.09 -0.44
C ILE A 45 -6.25 0.59 -0.37
N ILE A 46 -6.31 -0.01 0.82
CA ILE A 46 -6.04 -1.44 1.03
C ILE A 46 -7.02 -2.31 0.22
N LYS A 47 -8.30 -1.95 0.22
CA LYS A 47 -9.33 -2.63 -0.58
C LYS A 47 -9.01 -2.61 -2.06
N TYR A 48 -8.56 -1.48 -2.62
CA TYR A 48 -8.16 -1.42 -4.03
C TYR A 48 -6.84 -2.15 -4.30
N LEU A 49 -5.87 -2.11 -3.39
CA LEU A 49 -4.64 -2.91 -3.49
C LEU A 49 -4.94 -4.42 -3.59
N LYS A 50 -5.93 -4.91 -2.83
CA LYS A 50 -6.41 -6.31 -2.90
C LYS A 50 -7.07 -6.67 -4.24
N THR A 51 -7.40 -5.70 -5.10
CA THR A 51 -7.95 -5.95 -6.46
C THR A 51 -6.88 -6.06 -7.54
N ILE A 52 -5.63 -5.68 -7.23
CA ILE A 52 -4.52 -5.72 -8.18
C ILE A 52 -3.82 -7.07 -8.03
N TYR A 53 -3.82 -7.87 -9.09
CA TYR A 53 -3.21 -9.19 -9.14
C TYR A 53 -1.87 -9.16 -9.85
N ASP A 54 -0.93 -9.95 -9.33
CA ASP A 54 0.31 -10.24 -10.04
C ASP A 54 -0.01 -11.21 -11.20
N PRO A 55 0.45 -10.96 -12.45
CA PRO A 55 0.13 -11.85 -13.57
C PRO A 55 1.01 -13.10 -13.62
N GLU A 56 2.11 -13.15 -12.85
CA GLU A 56 2.94 -14.34 -12.69
C GLU A 56 2.44 -15.24 -11.55
N ILE A 57 1.91 -14.65 -10.48
CA ILE A 57 1.36 -15.36 -9.32
C ILE A 57 -0.11 -14.96 -9.13
N PRO A 58 -1.10 -15.89 -9.19
CA PRO A 58 -2.53 -15.59 -9.18
C PRO A 58 -3.07 -15.20 -7.78
N VAL A 59 -2.39 -14.27 -7.11
CA VAL A 59 -2.70 -13.69 -5.80
C VAL A 59 -2.54 -12.18 -5.92
N ASN A 60 -3.30 -11.42 -5.13
CA ASN A 60 -3.19 -9.97 -5.15
C ASN A 60 -1.89 -9.48 -4.48
N ILE A 61 -1.43 -8.30 -4.90
CA ILE A 61 -0.16 -7.73 -4.45
C ILE A 61 -0.12 -7.46 -2.93
N TYR A 62 -1.29 -7.28 -2.31
CA TYR A 62 -1.40 -7.07 -0.86
C TYR A 62 -1.17 -8.38 -0.10
N ASP A 63 -1.90 -9.44 -0.44
CA ASP A 63 -1.79 -10.76 0.19
C ASP A 63 -0.49 -11.49 -0.16
N LEU A 64 0.13 -11.13 -1.29
CA LEU A 64 1.51 -11.53 -1.59
C LEU A 64 2.54 -10.89 -0.65
N GLY A 65 2.18 -9.83 0.08
CA GLY A 65 3.10 -9.10 0.95
C GLY A 65 4.07 -8.20 0.18
N LEU A 66 3.68 -7.68 -0.99
CA LEU A 66 4.50 -6.74 -1.76
C LEU A 66 4.40 -5.31 -1.25
N ILE A 67 3.35 -5.00 -0.49
CA ILE A 67 3.14 -3.68 0.10
C ILE A 67 3.79 -3.64 1.49
N TYR A 68 4.81 -2.80 1.63
CA TYR A 68 5.60 -2.71 2.86
C TYR A 68 5.15 -1.60 3.78
N ASP A 69 4.75 -0.45 3.24
CA ASP A 69 4.36 0.69 4.05
C ASP A 69 3.32 1.56 3.33
N LEU A 70 2.50 2.26 4.11
CA LEU A 70 1.53 3.22 3.62
C LEU A 70 1.52 4.43 4.56
N LYS A 71 1.86 5.58 3.99
CA LYS A 71 1.80 6.87 4.68
C LYS A 71 0.79 7.77 4.00
N LEU A 72 0.11 8.61 4.77
CA LEU A 72 -0.79 9.62 4.24
C LEU A 72 -0.26 11.01 4.55
N ILE A 73 -0.44 11.91 3.60
CA ILE A 73 -0.15 13.34 3.76
C ILE A 73 -1.46 14.08 3.51
N ARG A 74 -1.91 14.88 4.48
CA ARG A 74 -3.04 15.81 4.29
C ARG A 74 -2.57 16.97 3.43
N ARG A 75 -3.31 17.31 2.39
CA ARG A 75 -3.07 18.46 1.53
C ARG A 75 -4.36 19.25 1.33
N GLU A 76 -4.24 20.47 0.83
CA GLU A 76 -5.41 21.32 0.59
C GLU A 76 -6.39 20.72 -0.44
N ASP A 77 -5.87 19.96 -1.39
CA ASP A 77 -6.60 19.28 -2.47
C ASP A 77 -7.02 17.84 -2.14
N GLY A 78 -6.73 17.36 -0.93
CA GLY A 78 -7.10 16.02 -0.46
C GLY A 78 -5.89 15.27 0.13
N TRP A 79 -5.96 13.96 0.11
CA TRP A 79 -4.92 13.09 0.62
C TRP A 79 -3.87 12.77 -0.45
N LYS A 80 -2.60 12.72 -0.06
CA LYS A 80 -1.55 12.05 -0.84
C LYS A 80 -1.13 10.77 -0.12
N ALA A 81 -1.21 9.63 -0.79
CA ALA A 81 -0.70 8.37 -0.27
C ALA A 81 0.71 8.10 -0.79
N ILE A 82 1.61 7.76 0.13
CA ILE A 82 2.95 7.25 -0.20
C ILE A 82 2.95 5.76 0.12
N ILE A 83 2.97 4.94 -0.93
CA ILE A 83 2.99 3.49 -0.83
C ILE A 83 4.41 3.02 -1.07
N THR A 84 5.02 2.43 -0.04
CA THR A 84 6.30 1.74 -0.19
C THR A 84 6.02 0.29 -0.53
N MET A 85 6.50 -0.17 -1.69
CA MET A 85 6.30 -1.53 -2.15
C MET A 85 7.55 -2.12 -2.78
N THR A 86 7.52 -3.42 -3.01
CA THR A 86 8.56 -4.16 -3.73
C THR A 86 7.93 -4.95 -4.88
N LEU A 87 8.76 -5.62 -5.66
CA LEU A 87 8.34 -6.51 -6.73
C LEU A 87 8.89 -7.92 -6.50
N THR A 88 8.19 -8.90 -7.05
CA THR A 88 8.63 -10.30 -7.10
C THR A 88 9.92 -10.47 -7.91
N SER A 89 10.18 -9.56 -8.87
CA SER A 89 11.38 -9.55 -9.73
C SER A 89 11.83 -8.13 -10.07
N VAL A 90 13.15 -7.94 -10.15
CA VAL A 90 13.81 -6.62 -10.36
C VAL A 90 13.76 -6.17 -11.82
N VAL A 91 13.57 -7.09 -12.78
CA VAL A 91 13.75 -6.83 -14.23
C VAL A 91 12.58 -7.37 -15.05
N CYS A 92 11.34 -7.14 -14.60
CA CYS A 92 10.16 -7.56 -15.36
C CYS A 92 9.38 -6.34 -15.88
N PRO A 93 9.11 -6.23 -17.20
CA PRO A 93 8.29 -5.14 -17.77
C PRO A 93 6.88 -5.07 -17.15
N VAL A 94 6.42 -6.18 -16.57
CA VAL A 94 5.16 -6.28 -15.84
C VAL A 94 5.15 -5.44 -14.55
N GLY A 95 6.30 -5.30 -13.87
CA GLY A 95 6.39 -4.57 -12.61
C GLY A 95 5.99 -3.11 -12.75
N GLU A 96 6.33 -2.48 -13.89
CA GLU A 96 5.92 -1.11 -14.21
C GLU A 96 4.40 -0.99 -14.34
N SER A 97 3.74 -1.99 -14.94
CA SER A 97 2.28 -2.02 -15.04
C SER A 97 1.61 -2.11 -13.67
N ILE A 98 2.16 -2.91 -12.74
CA ILE A 98 1.65 -3.00 -11.37
C ILE A 98 1.78 -1.64 -10.66
N VAL A 99 2.94 -0.99 -10.78
CA VAL A 99 3.17 0.34 -10.20
C VAL A 99 2.19 1.36 -10.77
N GLU A 100 1.90 1.32 -12.06
CA GLU A 100 0.91 2.21 -12.69
C GLU A 100 -0.50 1.93 -12.18
N LEU A 101 -0.90 0.66 -12.03
CA LEU A 101 -2.19 0.29 -11.45
C LEU A 101 -2.33 0.80 -10.01
N VAL A 102 -1.28 0.71 -9.21
CA VAL A 102 -1.26 1.24 -7.83
C VAL A 102 -1.41 2.76 -7.83
N LYS A 103 -0.69 3.47 -8.70
CA LYS A 103 -0.82 4.94 -8.82
C LYS A 103 -2.25 5.35 -9.23
N ASN A 104 -2.88 4.55 -10.09
CA ASN A 104 -4.24 4.80 -10.57
C ASN A 104 -5.32 4.62 -9.50
N ILE A 105 -5.00 4.09 -8.31
CA ILE A 105 -5.93 4.02 -7.17
C ILE A 105 -6.42 5.42 -6.76
N ALA A 106 -5.60 6.46 -6.92
CA ALA A 106 -6.00 7.86 -6.66
C ALA A 106 -7.29 8.23 -7.40
N ASN A 107 -7.46 7.74 -8.64
CA ASN A 107 -8.63 8.02 -9.47
C ASN A 107 -9.90 7.25 -9.05
N LYS A 108 -9.81 6.38 -8.04
CA LYS A 108 -10.89 5.48 -7.59
C LYS A 108 -11.41 5.80 -6.20
N ILE A 109 -10.71 6.63 -5.43
CA ILE A 109 -11.03 6.95 -4.04
C ILE A 109 -11.31 8.43 -3.93
N ASP A 110 -12.55 8.78 -3.54
CA ASP A 110 -12.91 10.16 -3.26
C ASP A 110 -12.10 10.69 -2.08
N GLY A 111 -11.49 11.87 -2.25
CA GLY A 111 -10.62 12.48 -1.25
C GLY A 111 -9.15 12.08 -1.36
N LEU A 112 -8.77 11.12 -2.21
CA LEU A 112 -7.37 10.79 -2.50
C LEU A 112 -6.92 11.53 -3.78
N ALA A 113 -6.09 12.55 -3.61
CA ALA A 113 -5.61 13.38 -4.71
C ALA A 113 -4.46 12.72 -5.49
N GLU A 114 -3.57 12.02 -4.80
CA GLU A 114 -2.34 11.49 -5.41
C GLU A 114 -1.89 10.20 -4.72
N VAL A 115 -1.36 9.26 -5.51
CA VAL A 115 -0.59 8.11 -5.00
C VAL A 115 0.83 8.18 -5.55
N GLU A 116 1.78 8.26 -4.65
CA GLU A 116 3.20 8.09 -4.92
C GLU A 116 3.62 6.67 -4.56
N VAL A 117 4.40 6.04 -5.44
CA VAL A 117 4.90 4.67 -5.21
C VAL A 117 6.41 4.73 -5.03
N ASN A 118 6.87 4.33 -3.86
CA ASN A 118 8.26 4.17 -3.51
C ASN A 118 8.65 2.71 -3.67
N LEU A 119 9.35 2.41 -4.76
CA LEU A 119 9.82 1.07 -5.05
C LEU A 119 11.12 0.78 -4.30
N VAL A 120 11.11 -0.23 -3.44
CA VAL A 120 12.27 -0.67 -2.67
C VAL A 120 12.57 -2.14 -2.94
N PHE A 121 13.86 -2.49 -2.91
CA PHE A 121 14.34 -3.87 -3.08
C PHE A 121 15.08 -4.40 -1.84
N ASP A 122 15.24 -3.57 -0.80
CA ASP A 122 15.71 -3.96 0.53
C ASP A 122 14.58 -3.68 1.53
N PRO A 123 14.02 -4.70 2.20
CA PRO A 123 14.39 -6.11 2.12
C PRO A 123 13.86 -6.75 0.82
N PRO A 124 14.56 -7.75 0.26
CA PRO A 124 14.02 -8.50 -0.87
C PRO A 124 12.74 -9.20 -0.44
N TRP A 125 11.80 -9.31 -1.38
CA TRP A 125 10.60 -10.10 -1.16
C TRP A 125 10.95 -11.59 -1.12
N ASP A 126 10.26 -12.34 -0.27
CA ASP A 126 10.33 -13.80 -0.22
C ASP A 126 8.97 -14.40 0.18
N ARG A 127 8.78 -15.68 -0.14
CA ARG A 127 7.50 -16.39 0.03
C ARG A 127 7.01 -16.48 1.48
N SER A 128 7.86 -16.25 2.49
CA SER A 128 7.42 -16.22 3.89
C SER A 128 6.42 -15.09 4.17
N ARG A 129 6.43 -14.04 3.33
CA ARG A 129 5.56 -12.86 3.43
C ARG A 129 4.15 -13.06 2.88
N ILE A 130 3.89 -14.18 2.20
CA ILE A 130 2.55 -14.51 1.71
C ILE A 130 1.63 -14.69 2.92
N SER A 131 0.45 -14.07 2.90
CA SER A 131 -0.55 -14.21 3.94
C SER A 131 -0.97 -15.69 4.10
N ASP A 132 -1.40 -16.08 5.30
CA ASP A 132 -1.82 -17.47 5.53
C ASP A 132 -3.04 -17.86 4.68
N GLU A 133 -3.91 -16.90 4.39
CA GLU A 133 -5.04 -17.06 3.47
C GLU A 133 -4.57 -17.35 2.04
N ALA A 134 -3.57 -16.62 1.55
CA ALA A 134 -3.01 -16.87 0.22
C ALA A 134 -2.20 -18.18 0.15
N LYS A 135 -1.50 -18.57 1.23
CA LYS A 135 -0.83 -19.89 1.30
C LYS A 135 -1.82 -21.04 1.18
N LEU A 136 -3.00 -20.91 1.78
CA LEU A 136 -4.07 -21.91 1.67
C LEU A 136 -4.57 -22.03 0.22
N VAL A 137 -4.80 -20.91 -0.45
CA VAL A 137 -5.23 -20.87 -1.87
C VAL A 137 -4.19 -21.49 -2.80
N LEU A 138 -2.91 -21.28 -2.50
CA LEU A 138 -1.79 -21.83 -3.27
C LEU A 138 -1.44 -23.29 -2.93
N GLY A 139 -2.13 -23.90 -1.96
CA GLY A 139 -1.86 -25.28 -1.52
C GLY A 139 -0.51 -25.46 -0.82
N MET A 140 -0.03 -24.43 -0.12
CA MET A 140 1.28 -24.39 0.55
C MET A 140 1.23 -24.74 2.04
N MET A 141 0.07 -25.12 2.57
CA MET A 141 -0.15 -25.61 3.95
C MET A 141 -0.45 -27.11 3.98
#